data_AF-A0A507C1Y6-F1
#
_entry.id   AF-A0A507C1Y6-F1
#
_cell.length_a   1.000
_cell.length_b   1.000
_cell.length_c   1.000
_cell.angle_alpha   90.00
_cell.angle_beta   90.00
_cell.angle_gamma   90.00
#
_symmetry.space_group_name_H-M   'P 1'
#
loop_
_entity.id
_entity.type
_entity.pdbx_description
1 polymer ?
#
loop_
_entity_poly.entity_id
_entity_poly.type
_entity_poly.pdbx_seq_one_letter_code
_entity_poly.pdbx_strand_id
1 'polypeptide(L)'
;MEKYAAWRFDFLQEIKSRPVTISADEKKISFFGSIMDGVAKSWFKLWITKREEAVTMHASQASQEELAIRHDIFSAFLNDLDRNFKDPLEEANARNWVDRCQQENLPFDEYVTKFETNLAKAGL
;
A
#
# COMPACT_ATOMS: atom_id res chain seq x y z
N MET A 1 7.83 1.02 15.17
CA MET A 1 7.07 0.59 13.99
C MET A 1 7.34 1.57 12.88
N GLU A 2 7.86 1.11 11.75
CA GLU A 2 7.90 1.94 10.53
C GLU A 2 6.48 2.39 10.17
N LYS A 3 6.35 3.62 9.69
CA LYS A 3 5.06 4.10 9.17
C LYS A 3 4.77 3.32 7.89
N TYR A 4 3.55 2.79 7.77
CA TYR A 4 3.10 1.96 6.65
C TYR A 4 3.55 2.47 5.27
N ALA A 5 3.48 3.77 5.03
CA ALA A 5 3.89 4.39 3.77
C ALA A 5 5.38 4.19 3.44
N ALA A 6 6.28 4.33 4.42
CA ALA A 6 7.73 4.14 4.23
C ALA A 6 8.03 2.66 3.97
N TRP A 7 7.50 1.79 4.83
CA TRP A 7 7.59 0.34 4.68
C TRP A 7 7.14 -0.09 3.27
N ARG A 8 5.94 0.30 2.84
CA ARG A 8 5.39 -0.02 1.51
C ARG A 8 6.29 0.48 0.37
N PHE A 9 6.82 1.70 0.50
CA PHE A 9 7.73 2.26 -0.51
C PHE A 9 8.99 1.40 -0.67
N ASP A 10 9.65 1.06 0.44
CA ASP A 10 10.88 0.27 0.42
C ASP A 10 10.66 -1.11 -0.22
N PHE A 11 9.52 -1.75 0.07
CA PHE A 11 9.18 -3.03 -0.55
C PHE A 11 8.94 -2.94 -2.05
N LEU A 12 8.29 -1.88 -2.51
CA LEU A 12 8.10 -1.67 -3.95
C LEU A 12 9.43 -1.39 -4.65
N GLN A 13 10.36 -0.68 -4.01
CA GLN A 13 11.71 -0.50 -4.56
C GLN A 13 12.47 -1.83 -4.64
N GLU A 14 12.33 -2.71 -3.64
CA GLU A 14 12.99 -4.01 -3.63
C GLU A 14 12.43 -4.98 -4.69
N ILE A 15 11.13 -4.94 -4.95
CA ILE A 15 10.52 -5.67 -6.08
C ILE A 15 11.09 -5.13 -7.40
N LYS A 16 11.17 -3.81 -7.54
CA LYS A 16 11.68 -3.15 -8.74
C LYS A 16 13.16 -3.42 -8.99
N SER A 17 13.98 -3.56 -7.94
CA SER A 17 15.41 -3.89 -8.05
C SER A 17 15.65 -5.35 -8.45
N ARG A 18 14.62 -6.21 -8.34
CA ARG A 18 14.67 -7.66 -8.61
C ARG A 18 13.70 -8.11 -9.72
N PRO A 19 13.72 -7.49 -10.91
CA PRO A 19 12.69 -7.68 -11.93
C PRO A 19 12.63 -9.09 -12.52
N VAL A 20 13.71 -9.87 -12.42
CA VAL A 20 13.76 -11.25 -12.93
C VAL A 20 13.25 -12.26 -11.90
N THR A 21 13.56 -12.07 -10.62
CA THR A 21 13.21 -13.02 -9.56
C THR A 21 11.82 -12.76 -8.97
N ILE A 22 11.35 -11.51 -8.98
CA ILE A 22 10.03 -11.09 -8.47
C ILE A 22 9.18 -10.44 -9.59
N SER A 23 9.08 -11.13 -10.73
CA SER A 23 8.34 -10.64 -11.91
C SER A 23 6.83 -10.87 -11.84
N ALA A 24 6.41 -12.05 -11.39
CA ALA A 24 5.02 -12.48 -11.32
C ALA A 24 4.30 -11.91 -10.10
N ASP A 25 3.02 -11.62 -10.24
CA ASP A 25 2.21 -11.01 -9.18
C ASP A 25 2.13 -11.89 -7.94
N GLU A 26 2.03 -13.21 -8.09
CA GLU A 26 2.03 -14.15 -6.97
C GLU A 26 3.35 -14.10 -6.19
N LYS A 27 4.48 -13.88 -6.90
CA LYS A 27 5.79 -13.73 -6.26
C LYS A 27 5.90 -12.40 -5.53
N LYS A 28 5.38 -11.31 -6.11
CA LYS A 28 5.31 -10.00 -5.45
C LYS A 28 4.50 -10.09 -4.16
N ILE A 29 3.30 -10.66 -4.23
CA ILE A 29 2.41 -10.87 -3.07
C ILE A 29 3.07 -11.77 -2.02
N SER A 30 3.70 -12.87 -2.45
CA SER A 30 4.43 -13.77 -1.54
C SER A 30 5.60 -13.08 -0.84
N PHE A 31 6.30 -12.19 -1.56
CA PHE A 31 7.38 -11.39 -0.99
C PHE A 31 6.85 -10.41 0.06
N PHE A 32 5.73 -9.72 -0.21
CA PHE A 32 5.05 -8.94 0.83
C PHE A 32 4.65 -9.78 2.04
N GLY A 33 4.21 -11.01 1.82
CA GLY A 33 3.89 -11.92 2.90
C GLY A 33 5.10 -12.33 3.75
N SER A 34 6.26 -12.60 3.15
CA SER A 34 7.41 -13.21 3.85
C SER A 34 8.03 -12.30 4.92
N ILE A 35 7.86 -11.00 4.76
CA ILE A 35 8.40 -9.92 5.59
C ILE A 35 7.40 -9.42 6.65
N MET A 36 6.12 -9.74 6.50
CA MET A 36 5.09 -9.34 7.45
C MET A 36 5.22 -10.18 8.72
N ASP A 37 5.00 -9.54 9.86
CA ASP A 37 4.99 -10.16 11.17
C ASP A 37 3.69 -9.84 11.94
N GLY A 38 3.52 -10.51 13.09
CA GLY A 38 2.42 -10.27 14.03
C GLY A 38 1.02 -10.22 13.40
N VAL A 39 0.30 -9.13 13.67
CA VAL A 39 -1.09 -8.93 13.23
C VAL A 39 -1.15 -8.73 11.71
N ALA A 40 -0.16 -8.05 11.11
CA ALA A 40 -0.11 -7.86 9.66
C ALA A 40 0.02 -9.20 8.93
N LYS A 41 0.84 -10.12 9.45
CA LYS A 41 0.95 -11.49 8.91
C LYS A 41 -0.36 -12.27 9.05
N SER A 42 -1.12 -12.02 10.11
CA SER A 42 -2.42 -12.67 10.32
C SER A 42 -3.45 -12.18 9.30
N TRP A 43 -3.49 -10.88 9.03
CA TRP A 43 -4.29 -10.30 7.94
C TRP A 43 -3.89 -10.90 6.58
N PHE A 44 -2.59 -11.00 6.29
CA PHE A 44 -2.11 -11.56 5.02
C PHE A 44 -2.54 -13.01 4.80
N LYS A 45 -2.47 -13.84 5.85
CA LYS A 45 -2.96 -15.22 5.80
C LYS A 45 -4.45 -15.26 5.42
N LEU A 46 -5.27 -14.43 6.06
CA LEU A 46 -6.70 -14.34 5.74
C LEU A 46 -6.93 -13.88 4.31
N TRP A 47 -6.16 -12.91 3.82
CA TRP A 47 -6.26 -12.41 2.46
C TRP A 47 -5.94 -13.50 1.43
N ILE A 48 -4.83 -14.22 1.62
CA ILE A 48 -4.44 -15.34 0.73
C ILE A 48 -5.48 -16.46 0.75
N THR A 49 -5.97 -16.87 1.92
CA THR A 49 -6.99 -17.93 2.01
C THR A 49 -8.26 -17.55 1.24
N LYS A 50 -8.73 -16.30 1.37
CA LYS A 50 -9.87 -15.80 0.58
C LYS A 50 -9.58 -15.82 -0.93
N ARG A 51 -8.36 -15.47 -1.35
CA ARG A 51 -7.97 -15.56 -2.76
C ARG A 51 -7.96 -16.98 -3.26
N GLU A 52 -7.38 -17.91 -2.50
CA GLU A 52 -7.31 -19.33 -2.87
C GLU A 52 -8.71 -19.90 -3.07
N GLU A 53 -9.63 -19.65 -2.12
CA GLU A 53 -11.04 -20.02 -2.24
C GLU A 53 -11.69 -19.39 -3.49
N ALA A 54 -11.48 -18.10 -3.70
CA ALA A 54 -12.05 -17.39 -4.84
C ALA A 54 -11.53 -17.93 -6.19
N VAL A 55 -10.26 -18.32 -6.32
CA VAL A 55 -9.70 -18.90 -7.56
C VAL A 55 -10.30 -20.26 -7.89
N THR A 56 -10.74 -21.04 -6.90
CA THR A 56 -11.39 -22.35 -7.16
C THR A 56 -12.76 -22.22 -7.84
N MET A 57 -13.41 -21.05 -7.74
CA MET A 57 -14.65 -20.79 -8.44
C MET A 57 -14.42 -20.74 -9.96
N HIS A 58 -15.22 -21.49 -10.71
CA HIS A 58 -15.15 -21.47 -12.17
C HIS A 58 -15.48 -20.06 -12.70
N ALA A 59 -14.81 -19.63 -13.77
CA ALA A 59 -14.96 -18.27 -14.31
C ALA A 59 -16.41 -17.92 -14.69
N SER A 60 -17.19 -18.91 -15.13
CA SER A 60 -18.62 -18.74 -15.45
C SER A 60 -19.52 -18.50 -14.23
N GLN A 61 -18.99 -18.68 -13.01
CA GLN A 61 -19.68 -18.49 -11.73
C GLN A 61 -19.10 -17.30 -10.95
N ALA A 62 -17.98 -16.73 -11.41
CA ALA A 62 -17.34 -15.58 -10.79
C ALA A 62 -18.07 -14.29 -11.19
N SER A 63 -18.14 -13.33 -10.27
CA SER A 63 -18.63 -12.00 -10.61
C SER A 63 -17.64 -11.24 -11.49
N GLN A 64 -18.09 -10.18 -12.14
CA GLN A 64 -17.22 -9.35 -12.97
C GLN A 64 -16.09 -8.70 -12.16
N GLU A 65 -16.37 -8.34 -10.90
CA GLU A 65 -15.38 -7.79 -9.97
C GLU A 65 -14.30 -8.81 -9.63
N GLU A 66 -14.68 -10.06 -9.38
CA GLU A 66 -13.73 -11.15 -9.12
C GLU A 66 -12.87 -11.43 -10.34
N LEU A 67 -13.44 -11.41 -11.55
CA LEU A 67 -12.67 -11.55 -12.79
C LEU A 67 -11.68 -10.39 -12.99
N ALA A 68 -12.05 -9.16 -12.63
CA ALA A 68 -11.16 -8.01 -12.67
C ALA A 68 -10.00 -8.15 -11.65
N ILE A 69 -10.28 -8.63 -10.44
CA ILE A 69 -9.24 -8.93 -9.43
C ILE A 69 -8.29 -10.01 -9.94
N ARG A 70 -8.78 -11.06 -10.59
CA ARG A 70 -7.93 -12.11 -11.18
C ARG A 70 -7.01 -11.58 -12.27
N HIS A 71 -7.46 -10.58 -13.04
CA HIS A 71 -6.67 -9.96 -14.10
C HIS A 71 -5.55 -9.07 -13.55
N ASP A 72 -5.76 -8.40 -12.42
CA ASP A 72 -4.79 -7.48 -11.81
C ASP A 72 -4.68 -7.69 -10.29
N ILE A 73 -4.25 -8.90 -9.92
CA ILE A 73 -4.28 -9.37 -8.53
C ILE A 73 -3.30 -8.61 -7.64
N PHE A 74 -2.18 -8.15 -8.19
CA PHE A 74 -1.22 -7.37 -7.41
C PHE A 74 -1.73 -5.96 -7.11
N SER A 75 -2.39 -5.30 -8.07
CA SER A 75 -3.05 -4.01 -7.81
C SER A 75 -4.18 -4.15 -6.79
N ALA A 76 -5.01 -5.19 -6.92
CA ALA A 76 -6.05 -5.49 -5.94
C ALA A 76 -5.48 -5.72 -4.53
N PHE A 77 -4.39 -6.48 -4.43
CA PHE A 77 -3.66 -6.67 -3.17
C PHE A 77 -3.19 -5.34 -2.56
N LEU A 78 -2.56 -4.47 -3.35
CA LEU A 78 -2.09 -3.17 -2.87
C LEU A 78 -3.24 -2.27 -2.41
N ASN A 79 -4.37 -2.28 -3.11
CA ASN A 79 -5.55 -1.52 -2.72
C ASN A 79 -6.13 -2.00 -1.38
N ASP A 80 -6.23 -3.31 -1.18
CA ASP A 80 -6.67 -3.88 0.10
C ASP A 80 -5.67 -3.60 1.22
N LEU A 81 -4.38 -3.66 0.92
CA LEU A 81 -3.31 -3.30 1.85
C LEU A 81 -3.43 -1.83 2.28
N ASP A 82 -3.56 -0.91 1.31
CA ASP A 82 -3.73 0.52 1.56
C ASP A 82 -4.99 0.78 2.40
N ARG A 83 -6.11 0.11 2.08
CA ARG A 83 -7.36 0.23 2.83
C ARG A 83 -7.25 -0.21 4.29
N ASN A 84 -6.44 -1.22 4.59
CA ASN A 84 -6.33 -1.78 5.94
C ASN A 84 -5.25 -1.13 6.80
N PHE A 85 -4.17 -0.63 6.20
CA PHE A 85 -2.98 -0.17 6.94
C PHE A 85 -2.66 1.31 6.76
N LYS A 86 -3.17 1.99 5.72
CA LYS A 86 -3.01 3.44 5.58
C LYS A 86 -3.89 4.14 6.62
N ASP A 87 -3.35 5.19 7.24
CA ASP A 87 -4.14 6.03 8.13
C ASP A 87 -5.23 6.75 7.31
N PRO A 88 -6.52 6.51 7.59
CA PRO A 88 -7.63 7.09 6.82
C PRO A 88 -7.69 8.61 6.95
N LEU A 89 -7.08 9.19 7.98
CA LEU A 89 -7.04 10.64 8.19
C LEU A 89 -5.75 11.28 7.66
N GLU A 90 -4.80 10.51 7.09
CA GLU A 90 -3.52 11.05 6.63
C GLU A 90 -3.70 12.19 5.63
N GLU A 91 -4.55 11.98 4.62
CA GLU A 91 -4.79 12.97 3.57
C GLU A 91 -5.53 14.20 4.11
N ALA A 92 -6.57 14.00 4.91
CA ALA A 92 -7.33 15.10 5.51
C ALA A 92 -6.46 15.93 6.47
N ASN A 93 -5.62 15.27 7.28
CA ASN A 93 -4.68 15.95 8.17
C ASN A 93 -3.60 16.70 7.39
N ALA A 94 -3.11 16.13 6.29
CA ALA A 94 -2.15 16.79 5.42
C ALA A 94 -2.74 18.04 4.74
N ARG A 95 -3.96 17.95 4.18
CA ARG A 95 -4.69 19.11 3.62
C ARG A 95 -4.87 20.21 4.67
N ASN A 96 -5.40 19.85 5.84
CA ASN A 96 -5.60 20.78 6.95
C ASN A 96 -4.29 21.44 7.43
N TRP A 97 -3.17 20.70 7.39
CA TRP A 97 -1.87 21.24 7.74
C TRP A 97 -1.35 22.21 6.68
N VAL A 98 -1.42 21.86 5.39
CA VAL A 98 -0.99 22.72 4.28
C VAL A 98 -1.77 24.03 4.26
N ASP A 99 -3.08 23.99 4.50
CA ASP A 99 -3.93 25.19 4.52
C ASP A 99 -3.56 26.18 5.64
N ARG A 100 -2.91 25.70 6.71
CA ARG A 100 -2.64 26.47 7.93
C ARG A 100 -1.16 26.63 8.25
N CYS A 101 -0.28 26.04 7.45
CA CYS A 101 1.13 25.99 7.78
C CYS A 101 1.77 27.38 7.71
N GLN A 102 2.63 27.66 8.68
CA GLN A 102 3.50 28.83 8.70
C GLN A 102 4.90 28.35 9.07
N GLN A 103 5.92 29.03 8.55
CA GLN A 103 7.31 28.67 8.84
C GLN A 103 7.65 28.82 10.32
N GLU A 104 7.10 29.83 10.99
CA GLU A 104 7.39 30.16 12.39
C GLU A 104 8.91 30.14 12.68
N ASN A 105 9.35 29.36 13.67
CA ASN A 105 10.74 29.21 14.08
C ASN A 105 11.44 28.00 13.41
N LEU A 106 10.81 27.33 12.44
CA LEU A 106 11.44 26.21 11.75
C LEU A 106 12.57 26.71 10.83
N PRO A 107 13.73 26.03 10.82
CA PRO A 107 14.74 26.20 9.78
C PRO A 107 14.13 26.09 8.38
N PHE A 108 14.66 26.86 7.42
CA PHE A 108 14.11 26.94 6.06
C PHE A 108 14.00 25.56 5.39
N ASP A 109 15.05 24.75 5.50
CA ASP A 109 15.14 23.40 4.96
C ASP A 109 14.13 22.44 5.61
N GLU A 110 13.97 22.49 6.93
CA GLU A 110 12.98 21.70 7.64
C GLU A 110 11.55 22.08 7.25
N TYR A 111 11.27 23.38 7.11
CA TYR A 111 9.96 23.87 6.71
C TYR A 111 9.61 23.43 5.28
N VAL A 112 10.51 23.64 4.31
CA VAL A 112 10.29 23.24 2.91
C VAL A 112 10.06 21.74 2.80
N THR A 113 10.91 20.93 3.45
CA THR A 113 10.78 19.47 3.43
C THR A 113 9.44 19.02 4.01
N LYS A 114 9.02 19.62 5.12
CA LYS A 114 7.73 19.31 5.77
C LYS A 114 6.55 19.78 4.92
N PHE A 115 6.67 20.93 4.25
CA PHE A 115 5.64 21.46 3.36
C PHE A 115 5.43 20.54 2.15
N GLU A 116 6.49 20.24 1.41
CA GLU A 116 6.43 19.36 0.23
C GLU A 116 5.91 17.97 0.58
N THR A 117 6.31 17.43 1.74
CA THR A 117 5.82 16.13 2.22
C THR A 117 4.31 16.15 2.47
N ASN A 118 3.78 17.20 3.10
CA ASN A 118 2.33 17.29 3.36
C ASN A 118 1.55 17.63 2.08
N LEU A 119 2.12 18.41 1.17
CA LEU A 119 1.53 18.69 -0.14
C LEU A 119 1.30 17.39 -0.93
N ALA A 120 2.34 16.55 -1.03
CA ALA A 120 2.26 15.26 -1.70
C ALA A 120 1.21 14.32 -1.06
N LYS A 121 1.11 14.31 0.28
CA LYS A 121 0.10 13.53 1.01
C LYS A 121 -1.32 14.04 0.85
N ALA A 122 -1.47 15.34 0.66
CA ALA A 122 -2.76 16.00 0.45
C ALA A 122 -3.33 15.78 -0.96
N GLY A 123 -2.52 15.27 -1.90
CA GLY A 123 -2.90 15.13 -3.30
C GLY A 123 -3.09 16.49 -3.99
N LEU A 124 -2.27 17.48 -3.61
CA LEU A 124 -2.29 18.86 -4.10
C LEU A 124 -1.02 19.19 -4.91
#